data_AF-A0A961UJ05-F1
#
_entry.id   AF-A0A961UJ05-F1
#
_cell.length_a   1.000
_cell.length_b   1.000
_cell.length_c   1.000
_cell.angle_alpha   90.00
_cell.angle_beta   90.00
_cell.angle_gamma   90.00
#
_symmetry.space_group_name_H-M   'P 1'
#
loop_
_entity.id
_entity.type
_entity.pdbx_description
1 polymer ?
#
loop_
_entity_poly.entity_id
_entity_poly.type
_entity_poly.pdbx_seq_one_letter_code
_entity_poly.pdbx_strand_id
1 'polypeptide(L)'
;DEYWGITGDAGEGTLMTFAPDPTKFAAAKEVVDKFKAKGINPEGYTLYTYAAMKIWADAANAAGSTDYDAVVAKLNEGKYETVLGPIAFDDKGDVTEASYVWYVWKDGKYAEM
;
A
#
# COMPACT_ATOMS: atom_id res chain seq x y z
N ASP A 1 12.29 -9.05 -1.28
CA ASP A 1 13.66 -9.59 -1.46
C ASP A 1 14.49 -9.86 -0.20
N GLU A 2 14.48 -8.99 0.82
CA GLU A 2 15.40 -9.11 1.97
C GLU A 2 15.28 -10.42 2.77
N TYR A 3 14.04 -10.88 3.03
CA TYR A 3 13.78 -12.15 3.72
C TYR A 3 14.50 -13.33 3.06
N TRP A 4 14.35 -13.48 1.73
CA TRP A 4 15.01 -14.54 0.99
C TRP A 4 16.53 -14.34 0.92
N GLY A 5 16.99 -13.09 0.80
CA GLY A 5 18.42 -12.78 0.82
C GLY A 5 19.14 -13.26 2.10
N ILE A 6 18.42 -13.34 3.22
CA ILE A 6 18.94 -13.82 4.51
C ILE A 6 18.78 -15.34 4.65
N THR A 7 17.62 -15.88 4.27
CA THR A 7 17.25 -17.28 4.55
C THR A 7 17.71 -18.26 3.47
N GLY A 8 17.82 -17.81 2.22
CA GLY A 8 18.08 -18.68 1.08
C GLY A 8 17.09 -19.84 1.02
N ASP A 9 17.60 -21.03 0.70
CA ASP A 9 16.80 -22.26 0.58
C ASP A 9 16.06 -22.63 1.88
N ALA A 10 16.52 -22.18 3.05
CA ALA A 10 15.82 -22.41 4.31
C ALA A 10 14.49 -21.63 4.41
N GLY A 11 14.31 -20.59 3.60
CA GLY A 11 13.07 -19.80 3.52
C GLY A 11 12.02 -20.39 2.57
N GLU A 12 12.34 -21.42 1.80
CA GLU A 12 11.42 -22.06 0.85
C GLU A 12 10.15 -22.58 1.56
N GLY A 13 8.99 -22.31 0.97
CA GLY A 13 7.69 -22.71 1.51
C GLY A 13 7.19 -21.87 2.68
N THR A 14 7.90 -20.81 3.08
CA THR A 14 7.44 -19.91 4.14
C THR A 14 6.12 -19.26 3.76
N LEU A 15 5.13 -19.38 4.64
CA LEU A 15 3.85 -18.72 4.51
C LEU A 15 3.87 -17.37 5.23
N MET A 16 3.29 -16.36 4.59
CA MET A 16 3.05 -15.05 5.20
C MET A 16 1.69 -14.51 4.79
N THR A 17 1.10 -13.66 5.63
CA THR A 17 -0.09 -12.90 5.27
C THR A 17 0.31 -11.51 4.81
N PHE A 18 -0.32 -11.04 3.75
CA PHE A 18 -0.25 -9.65 3.32
C PHE A 18 -1.56 -9.25 2.66
N ALA A 19 -1.76 -7.97 2.42
CA ALA A 19 -2.90 -7.53 1.63
C ALA A 19 -2.71 -7.91 0.14
N PRO A 20 -3.80 -8.01 -0.65
CA PRO A 20 -3.72 -8.35 -2.07
C PRO A 20 -2.75 -7.44 -2.83
N ASP A 21 -2.05 -7.99 -3.83
CA ASP A 21 -0.99 -7.28 -4.54
C ASP A 21 -1.52 -6.04 -5.28
N PRO A 22 -1.23 -4.81 -4.79
CA PRO A 22 -1.79 -3.59 -5.37
C PRO A 22 -1.24 -3.29 -6.77
N THR A 23 -0.12 -3.92 -7.17
CA THR A 23 0.42 -3.72 -8.52
C THR A 23 -0.46 -4.33 -9.62
N LYS A 24 -1.39 -5.21 -9.24
CA LYS A 24 -2.39 -5.81 -10.13
C LYS A 24 -3.66 -4.96 -10.26
N PHE A 25 -3.82 -3.91 -9.45
CA PHE A 25 -5.03 -3.08 -9.46
C PHE A 25 -5.02 -2.15 -10.67
N ALA A 26 -6.19 -1.99 -11.31
CA ALA A 26 -6.34 -1.10 -12.45
C ALA A 26 -5.96 0.36 -12.10
N ALA A 27 -6.33 0.82 -10.89
CA ALA A 27 -6.02 2.16 -10.39
C ALA A 27 -4.51 2.40 -10.19
N ALA A 28 -3.72 1.34 -9.98
CA ALA A 28 -2.28 1.43 -9.77
C ALA A 28 -1.48 1.42 -11.08
N LYS A 29 -2.09 1.01 -12.21
CA LYS A 29 -1.37 0.73 -13.47
C LYS A 29 -0.41 1.84 -13.89
N GLU A 30 -0.88 3.09 -13.92
CA GLU A 30 -0.05 4.21 -14.35
C GLU A 30 1.15 4.44 -13.42
N VAL A 31 0.93 4.36 -12.11
CA VAL A 31 1.99 4.55 -11.10
C VAL A 31 3.00 3.41 -11.16
N VAL A 32 2.53 2.17 -11.32
CA VAL A 32 3.38 0.99 -11.51
C VAL A 32 4.25 1.13 -12.76
N ASP A 33 3.66 1.55 -13.89
CA ASP A 33 4.40 1.74 -15.14
C ASP A 33 5.48 2.83 -14.98
N LYS A 34 5.20 3.92 -14.24
CA LYS A 34 6.17 4.97 -13.90
C LYS A 34 7.33 4.47 -13.02
N PHE A 35 7.06 3.59 -12.06
CA PHE A 35 8.13 2.97 -11.25
C PHE A 35 9.00 2.04 -12.11
N LYS A 36 8.38 1.17 -12.92
CA LYS A 36 9.08 0.24 -13.80
C LYS A 36 9.94 0.97 -14.84
N ALA A 37 9.46 2.09 -15.40
CA ALA A 37 10.24 2.94 -16.30
C ALA A 37 11.52 3.50 -15.66
N LYS A 38 11.58 3.58 -14.32
CA LYS A 38 12.77 3.97 -13.56
C LYS A 38 13.61 2.78 -13.08
N GLY A 39 13.26 1.55 -13.48
CA GLY A 39 13.91 0.33 -13.01
C GLY A 39 13.58 -0.04 -11.56
N ILE A 40 12.51 0.52 -10.99
CA ILE A 40 12.09 0.27 -9.61
C ILE A 40 10.94 -0.74 -9.64
N ASN A 41 11.04 -1.81 -8.85
CA ASN A 41 9.93 -2.73 -8.59
C ASN A 41 9.11 -2.21 -7.39
N PRO A 42 7.85 -1.75 -7.57
CA PRO A 42 7.06 -1.18 -6.48
C PRO A 42 6.37 -2.27 -5.65
N GLU A 43 7.13 -3.23 -5.13
CA GLU A 43 6.62 -4.33 -4.31
C GLU A 43 6.36 -3.93 -2.86
N GLY A 44 5.67 -4.82 -2.13
CA GLY A 44 5.39 -4.68 -0.71
C GLY A 44 4.65 -3.39 -0.37
N TYR A 45 5.25 -2.56 0.50
CA TYR A 45 4.64 -1.34 1.01
C TYR A 45 4.76 -0.12 0.08
N THR A 46 5.42 -0.23 -1.07
CA THR A 46 5.70 0.93 -1.94
C THR A 46 4.42 1.69 -2.33
N LEU A 47 3.39 0.98 -2.80
CA LEU A 47 2.13 1.60 -3.19
C LEU A 47 1.27 2.04 -1.98
N TYR A 48 1.46 1.42 -0.81
CA TYR A 48 0.82 1.86 0.44
C TYR A 48 1.34 3.23 0.88
N THR A 49 2.66 3.41 0.86
CA THR A 49 3.28 4.70 1.17
C THR A 49 2.87 5.77 0.15
N TYR A 50 2.79 5.41 -1.14
CA TYR A 50 2.30 6.32 -2.17
C TYR A 50 0.85 6.77 -1.90
N ALA A 51 -0.03 5.83 -1.57
CA ALA A 51 -1.42 6.13 -1.21
C ALA A 51 -1.52 7.00 0.05
N ALA A 52 -0.75 6.70 1.10
CA ALA A 52 -0.73 7.48 2.33
C ALA A 52 -0.35 8.95 2.08
N MET A 53 0.69 9.19 1.27
CA MET A 53 1.07 10.55 0.89
C MET A 53 0.00 11.26 0.06
N LYS A 54 -0.67 10.56 -0.84
CA LYS A 54 -1.79 11.11 -1.62
C LYS A 54 -2.95 11.52 -0.70
N ILE A 55 -3.36 10.63 0.20
CA ILE A 55 -4.43 10.87 1.18
C ILE A 55 -4.11 12.10 2.03
N TRP A 56 -2.89 12.18 2.57
CA TRP A 56 -2.47 13.34 3.36
C TRP A 56 -2.51 14.64 2.55
N ALA A 57 -2.01 14.63 1.32
CA ALA A 57 -2.02 15.80 0.45
C ALA A 57 -3.45 16.26 0.11
N ASP A 58 -4.35 15.31 -0.19
CA ASP A 58 -5.76 15.61 -0.46
C ASP A 58 -6.45 16.20 0.78
N ALA A 59 -6.19 15.65 1.97
CA ALA A 59 -6.72 16.16 3.23
C ALA A 59 -6.21 17.57 3.55
N ALA A 60 -4.91 17.83 3.38
CA ALA A 60 -4.29 19.14 3.58
C ALA A 60 -4.84 20.19 2.59
N ASN A 61 -5.02 19.81 1.32
CA ASN A 61 -5.64 20.68 0.33
C ASN A 61 -7.10 21.01 0.68
N ALA A 62 -7.87 20.02 1.14
CA ALA A 62 -9.25 20.23 1.59
C ALA A 62 -9.35 21.08 2.87
N ALA A 63 -8.35 20.99 3.75
CA ALA A 63 -8.24 21.82 4.94
C ALA A 63 -7.77 23.25 4.63
N GLY A 64 -7.10 23.46 3.50
CA GLY A 64 -6.40 24.71 3.20
C GLY A 64 -5.26 25.00 4.16
N SER A 65 -4.76 23.98 4.86
CA SER A 65 -3.70 24.09 5.88
C SER A 65 -2.92 22.78 5.98
N THR A 66 -1.74 22.86 6.59
CA THR A 66 -0.94 21.71 7.01
C THR A 66 -0.93 21.53 8.54
N ASP A 67 -1.71 22.35 9.26
CA ASP A 67 -1.88 22.22 10.71
C ASP A 67 -2.52 20.87 11.05
N TYR A 68 -1.96 20.21 12.06
CA TYR A 68 -2.34 18.85 12.44
C TYR A 68 -3.86 18.68 12.64
N ASP A 69 -4.48 19.52 13.48
CA ASP A 69 -5.90 19.40 13.80
C ASP A 69 -6.79 19.62 12.57
N ALA A 70 -6.40 20.54 11.69
CA ALA A 70 -7.15 20.85 10.47
C ALA A 70 -7.08 19.68 9.46
N VAL A 71 -5.90 19.06 9.31
CA VAL A 71 -5.71 17.89 8.43
C VAL A 71 -6.43 16.67 8.99
N VAL A 72 -6.30 16.39 10.29
CA VAL A 72 -6.97 15.26 10.95
C VAL A 72 -8.49 15.36 10.83
N ALA A 73 -9.06 16.56 11.00
CA ALA A 73 -10.49 16.77 10.80
C ALA A 73 -10.92 16.34 9.39
N LYS A 74 -10.11 16.61 8.35
CA LYS A 74 -10.43 16.18 6.98
C LYS A 74 -10.19 14.71 6.74
N LEU A 75 -9.15 14.12 7.33
CA LEU A 75 -8.90 12.67 7.28
C LEU A 75 -10.09 11.87 7.81
N ASN A 76 -10.70 12.33 8.92
CA ASN A 76 -11.83 11.65 9.55
C ASN A 76 -13.16 11.81 8.80
N GLU A 77 -13.31 12.84 7.96
CA GLU A 77 -14.52 13.09 7.15
C GLU A 77 -14.45 12.45 5.75
N GLY A 78 -13.24 12.19 5.27
CA GLY A 78 -12.95 11.94 3.87
C GLY A 78 -13.13 10.50 3.41
N LYS A 79 -13.41 10.38 2.11
CA LYS A 79 -13.15 9.16 1.31
C LYS A 79 -12.15 9.53 0.23
N TYR A 80 -11.11 8.72 0.09
CA TYR A 80 -9.96 9.05 -0.74
C TYR A 80 -9.78 8.02 -1.84
N GLU A 81 -9.78 8.49 -3.09
CA GLU A 81 -9.43 7.66 -4.23
C GLU A 81 -7.91 7.49 -4.31
N THR A 82 -7.43 6.25 -4.29
CA THR A 82 -5.99 5.95 -4.28
C THR A 82 -5.62 4.83 -5.26
N VAL A 83 -4.32 4.57 -5.40
CA VAL A 83 -3.81 3.41 -6.14
C VAL A 83 -4.21 2.07 -5.53
N LEU A 84 -4.63 2.05 -4.25
CA LEU A 84 -5.14 0.88 -3.56
C LEU A 84 -6.67 0.72 -3.72
N GLY A 85 -7.33 1.64 -4.42
CA GLY A 85 -8.79 1.80 -4.41
C GLY A 85 -9.25 2.86 -3.40
N PRO A 86 -10.58 2.94 -3.16
CA PRO A 86 -11.15 3.89 -2.21
C PRO A 86 -10.74 3.55 -0.77
N ILE A 87 -10.23 4.53 -0.04
CA ILE A 87 -9.86 4.42 1.38
C ILE A 87 -10.69 5.38 2.22
N ALA A 88 -11.17 4.88 3.36
CA ALA A 88 -11.78 5.66 4.43
C ALA A 88 -11.25 5.15 5.77
N PHE A 89 -11.34 5.99 6.80
CA PHE A 89 -10.86 5.66 8.14
C PHE A 89 -12.02 5.56 9.13
N ASP A 90 -11.90 4.65 10.11
CA ASP A 90 -12.80 4.58 11.25
C ASP A 90 -12.43 5.62 12.32
N ASP A 91 -13.14 5.59 13.46
CA ASP A 91 -12.92 6.53 14.57
C ASP A 91 -11.58 6.36 15.29
N LYS A 92 -10.81 5.30 14.98
CA LYS A 92 -9.46 5.05 15.50
C LYS A 92 -8.38 5.42 14.49
N GLY A 93 -8.75 5.73 13.25
CA GLY A 93 -7.83 5.97 12.15
C GLY A 93 -7.42 4.71 11.38
N ASP A 94 -8.09 3.58 11.62
CA ASP A 94 -7.86 2.35 10.86
C ASP A 94 -8.63 2.38 9.54
N VAL A 95 -8.09 1.74 8.49
CA VAL A 95 -8.81 1.62 7.21
C VAL A 95 -10.06 0.75 7.37
N THR A 96 -11.20 1.19 6.83
CA THR A 96 -12.48 0.50 7.02
C THR A 96 -12.58 -0.83 6.27
N GLU A 97 -11.76 -1.03 5.24
CA GLU A 97 -11.72 -2.26 4.44
C GLU A 97 -10.28 -2.84 4.41
N ALA A 98 -9.92 -3.58 5.46
CA ALA A 98 -8.69 -4.35 5.49
C ALA A 98 -8.93 -5.78 4.98
N SER A 99 -8.15 -6.21 3.99
CA SER A 99 -8.16 -7.59 3.49
C SER A 99 -6.76 -8.19 3.56
N TYR A 100 -6.69 -9.47 3.93
CA TYR A 100 -5.46 -10.25 3.97
C TYR A 100 -5.64 -11.53 3.20
N VAL A 101 -4.58 -11.90 2.47
CA VAL A 101 -4.46 -13.15 1.73
C VAL A 101 -3.16 -13.84 2.11
N TRP A 102 -3.05 -15.12 1.76
CA TRP A 102 -1.85 -15.90 1.99
C TRP A 102 -0.87 -15.74 0.83
N TYR A 103 0.40 -15.65 1.16
CA TYR A 103 1.52 -15.69 0.23
C TYR A 103 2.44 -16.84 0.62
N VAL A 104 3.11 -17.41 -0.37
CA VAL A 104 4.16 -18.42 -0.18
C VAL A 104 5.46 -17.94 -0.81
N TRP A 105 6.57 -18.10 -0.09
CA TRP A 105 7.92 -17.94 -0.63
C TRP A 105 8.32 -19.18 -1.42
N LYS A 106 8.73 -18.97 -2.67
CA LYS A 106 9.18 -19.99 -3.60
C LYS A 106 10.21 -19.43 -4.56
N ASP A 107 11.32 -20.15 -4.74
CA ASP A 107 12.35 -19.85 -5.76
C ASP A 107 12.85 -18.39 -5.71
N GLY A 108 13.09 -17.85 -4.52
CA GLY A 108 13.58 -16.47 -4.38
C GLY A 108 12.53 -15.38 -4.31
N LYS A 109 11.25 -15.70 -4.52
CA LYS A 109 10.16 -14.72 -4.61
C LYS A 109 8.99 -15.15 -3.74
N TYR A 110 8.11 -14.22 -3.40
CA TYR A 110 6.82 -14.55 -2.81
C TYR A 110 5.70 -14.26 -3.79
N ALA A 111 4.67 -15.10 -3.77
CA ALA A 111 3.48 -14.93 -4.60
C ALA A 111 2.24 -15.25 -3.79
N GLU A 112 1.17 -14.55 -4.13
CA GLU A 112 -0.17 -14.76 -3.57
C GLU A 112 -0.64 -16.18 -3.93
N MET A 113 -1.22 -16.88 -2.96
CA MET A 113 -1.74 -18.25 -3.10
C MET A 113 -3.11 -18.30 -3.78
#